data_AF-A0A8H6LSK4-F1
#
_entry.id   AF-A0A8H6LSK4-F1
#
_cell.length_a   1.000
_cell.length_b   1.000
_cell.length_c   1.000
_cell.angle_alpha   90.00
_cell.angle_beta   90.00
_cell.angle_gamma   90.00
#
_symmetry.space_group_name_H-M   'P 1'
#
loop_
_entity.id
_entity.type
_entity.pdbx_description
1 polymer ?
#
loop_
_entity_poly.entity_id
_entity_poly.type
_entity_poly.pdbx_seq_one_letter_code
_entity_poly.pdbx_strand_id
1 'polypeptide(L)'
;MGRKAKYLTLEDRKKARSAQRIALSQRPHKAMRQAQNRRQYLRVKPPPILTGSLRRHSESRITWSEWITVHARFLQGDDEVSLDKIQLQESDIRALVGTPSHHTSLTSLRPFDDVWGPVSAAMHGYLSRLYIQEAEERADRIKRGTPATAREELWSLFSRLSSQRKALMGALGSGPMNRYTPEQWIIYANLLWISRSIKFAAEDLGAFTISADEYLRTCSERLWRMGQITDEML
;
A
#
# COMPACT_ATOMS: atom_id res chain seq x y z
N MET A 1 -40.31 -5.33 -44.69
CA MET A 1 -40.49 -4.68 -43.37
C MET A 1 -39.13 -4.27 -42.81
N GLY A 2 -38.75 -3.00 -42.93
CA GLY A 2 -37.44 -2.50 -42.50
C GLY A 2 -37.40 -2.17 -41.00
N ARG A 3 -36.37 -2.64 -40.29
CA ARG A 3 -36.12 -2.33 -38.87
C ARG A 3 -35.88 -0.82 -38.70
N LYS A 4 -36.80 -0.09 -38.05
CA LYS A 4 -36.61 1.32 -37.69
C LYS A 4 -35.43 1.45 -36.72
N ALA A 5 -34.57 2.45 -36.94
CA ALA A 5 -33.45 2.74 -36.05
C ALA A 5 -33.97 3.16 -34.67
N LYS A 6 -33.46 2.53 -33.61
CA LYS A 6 -33.89 2.70 -32.21
C LYS A 6 -33.63 4.12 -31.65
N TYR A 7 -32.75 4.89 -32.29
CA TYR A 7 -32.40 6.26 -31.90
C TYR A 7 -32.38 7.13 -33.15
N LEU A 8 -33.01 8.31 -33.07
CA LEU A 8 -33.13 9.24 -34.19
C LEU A 8 -31.84 10.05 -34.41
N THR A 9 -31.08 10.32 -33.35
CA THR A 9 -29.82 11.07 -33.43
C THR A 9 -28.67 10.40 -32.68
N LEU A 10 -27.43 10.78 -33.02
CA LEU A 10 -26.22 10.34 -32.35
C LEU A 10 -26.16 10.76 -30.87
N GLU A 11 -26.70 11.95 -30.56
CA GLU A 11 -26.76 12.47 -29.20
C GLU A 11 -27.76 11.70 -28.32
N ASP A 12 -28.90 11.27 -28.87
CA ASP A 12 -29.84 10.40 -28.15
C ASP A 12 -29.22 9.05 -27.82
N ARG A 13 -28.42 8.50 -28.74
CA ARG A 13 -27.68 7.25 -28.52
C ARG A 13 -26.64 7.40 -27.41
N LYS A 14 -25.95 8.53 -27.33
CA LYS A 14 -24.96 8.82 -26.26
C LYS A 14 -25.65 9.01 -24.91
N LYS A 15 -26.72 9.79 -24.84
CA LYS A 15 -27.50 9.99 -23.60
C LYS A 15 -28.09 8.69 -23.08
N ALA A 16 -28.67 7.86 -23.97
CA ALA A 16 -29.19 6.55 -23.60
C ALA A 16 -28.10 5.61 -23.03
N ARG A 17 -26.91 5.58 -23.65
CA ARG A 17 -25.78 4.78 -23.15
C ARG A 17 -25.23 5.29 -21.82
N SER A 18 -25.18 6.60 -21.62
CA SER A 18 -24.77 7.21 -20.35
C SER A 18 -25.75 6.84 -19.23
N ALA A 19 -27.05 7.00 -19.45
CA ALA A 19 -28.08 6.62 -18.50
C ALA A 19 -28.06 5.11 -18.19
N GLN A 20 -27.82 4.26 -19.18
CA GLN A 20 -27.71 2.82 -18.98
C GLN A 20 -26.46 2.45 -18.15
N ARG A 21 -25.33 3.15 -18.34
CA ARG A 21 -24.12 2.96 -17.53
C ARG A 21 -24.33 3.38 -16.08
N ILE A 22 -24.99 4.51 -15.85
CA ILE A 22 -25.32 5.01 -14.50
C ILE A 22 -26.27 4.04 -13.79
N ALA A 23 -27.31 3.57 -14.49
CA ALA A 23 -28.25 2.57 -13.95
C ALA A 23 -27.57 1.22 -13.65
N LEU A 24 -26.55 0.83 -14.42
CA LEU A 24 -25.77 -0.39 -14.17
C LEU A 24 -24.75 -0.22 -13.04
N SER A 25 -24.20 0.97 -12.84
CA SER A 25 -23.26 1.24 -11.74
C SER A 25 -23.96 1.36 -10.39
N GLN A 26 -25.24 1.76 -10.37
CA GLN A 26 -26.04 1.87 -9.16
C GLN A 26 -26.66 0.54 -8.70
N ARG A 27 -26.43 -0.59 -9.40
CA ARG A 27 -26.96 -1.90 -8.99
C ARG A 27 -26.12 -2.51 -7.86
N PRO A 28 -26.66 -2.69 -6.65
CA PRO A 28 -25.92 -3.21 -5.49
C PRO A 28 -25.40 -4.65 -5.68
N HIS A 29 -26.01 -5.40 -6.60
CA HIS A 29 -25.65 -6.80 -6.87
C HIS A 29 -24.34 -7.02 -7.65
N LYS A 30 -23.75 -5.98 -8.26
CA LYS A 30 -22.54 -6.16 -9.10
C LYS A 30 -21.31 -6.48 -8.23
N ALA A 31 -21.13 -5.76 -7.12
CA ALA A 31 -20.03 -5.99 -6.19
C ALA A 31 -20.15 -7.35 -5.50
N MET A 32 -21.36 -7.73 -5.06
CA MET A 32 -21.61 -9.04 -4.46
C MET A 32 -21.37 -10.21 -5.43
N ARG A 33 -21.80 -10.10 -6.70
CA ARG A 33 -21.52 -11.14 -7.72
C ARG A 33 -20.04 -11.24 -8.07
N GLN A 34 -19.32 -10.12 -8.13
CA GLN A 34 -17.86 -10.15 -8.29
C GLN A 34 -17.19 -10.84 -7.12
N ALA A 35 -17.61 -10.56 -5.88
CA ALA A 35 -17.09 -11.24 -4.70
C ALA A 35 -17.39 -12.75 -4.69
N GLN A 36 -18.59 -13.17 -5.10
CA GLN A 36 -18.94 -14.59 -5.24
C GLN A 36 -18.13 -15.29 -6.33
N ASN A 37 -18.00 -14.68 -7.52
CA ASN A 37 -17.21 -15.25 -8.61
C ASN A 37 -15.72 -15.38 -8.24
N ARG A 38 -15.18 -14.41 -7.50
CA ARG A 38 -13.80 -14.47 -6.97
C ARG A 38 -13.62 -15.64 -5.99
N ARG A 39 -14.57 -15.83 -5.05
CA ARG A 39 -14.55 -16.98 -4.11
C ARG A 39 -14.62 -18.33 -4.82
N GLN A 40 -15.39 -18.42 -5.91
CA GLN A 40 -15.54 -19.65 -6.67
C GLN A 40 -14.29 -19.98 -7.51
N TYR A 41 -13.59 -18.98 -8.03
CA TYR A 41 -12.35 -19.17 -8.79
C TYR A 41 -11.21 -19.73 -7.93
N LEU A 42 -11.09 -19.25 -6.68
CA LEU A 42 -10.06 -19.70 -5.72
C LEU A 42 -10.23 -21.14 -5.23
N ARG A 43 -11.43 -21.73 -5.34
CA ARG A 43 -11.68 -23.13 -4.95
C ARG A 43 -11.22 -24.16 -5.96
N VAL A 44 -10.94 -23.76 -7.21
CA VAL A 44 -10.86 -24.70 -8.36
C VAL A 44 -9.44 -24.88 -8.90
N LYS A 45 -8.46 -24.03 -8.57
CA LYS A 45 -7.10 -24.17 -9.12
C LYS A 45 -5.99 -23.98 -8.07
N PRO A 46 -5.09 -24.97 -7.88
CA PRO A 46 -3.83 -24.74 -7.18
C PRO A 46 -2.93 -23.78 -7.99
N PRO A 47 -2.03 -23.03 -7.33
CA PRO A 47 -1.16 -22.06 -7.98
C PRO A 47 -0.21 -22.74 -8.98
N PRO A 48 0.08 -22.10 -10.13
CA PRO A 48 0.92 -22.70 -11.17
C PRO A 48 2.38 -22.77 -10.73
N ILE A 49 3.01 -23.93 -10.94
CA ILE A 49 4.46 -24.12 -10.76
C ILE A 49 5.17 -23.47 -11.95
N LEU A 50 6.01 -22.46 -11.70
CA LEU A 50 6.75 -21.73 -12.74
C LEU A 50 7.85 -22.61 -13.35
N THR A 51 7.87 -22.73 -14.68
CA THR A 51 8.88 -23.50 -15.43
C THR A 51 10.23 -22.77 -15.51
N GLY A 52 11.34 -23.51 -15.56
CA GLY A 52 12.72 -22.97 -15.44
C GLY A 52 13.20 -21.95 -16.47
N SER A 53 12.46 -21.71 -17.56
CA SER A 53 12.72 -20.62 -18.52
C SER A 53 12.16 -19.27 -18.04
N LEU A 54 11.02 -19.27 -17.33
CA LEU A 54 10.46 -18.07 -16.69
C LEU A 54 11.33 -17.61 -15.53
N ARG A 55 11.93 -18.56 -14.79
CA ARG A 55 12.89 -18.29 -13.72
C ARG A 55 14.15 -17.57 -14.21
N ARG A 56 14.67 -17.92 -15.40
CA ARG A 56 15.84 -17.26 -16.00
C ARG A 56 15.53 -15.89 -16.62
N HIS A 57 14.28 -15.64 -17.03
CA HIS A 57 13.85 -14.32 -17.51
C HIS A 57 13.56 -13.33 -16.37
N SER A 58 13.21 -13.82 -15.17
CA SER A 58 13.09 -12.99 -13.96
C SER A 58 14.43 -12.56 -13.37
N GLU A 59 15.57 -13.06 -13.86
CA GLU A 59 16.91 -12.80 -13.29
C GLU A 59 17.71 -11.74 -14.06
N SER A 60 17.17 -11.10 -15.11
CA SER A 60 18.00 -10.29 -16.04
C SER A 60 17.57 -8.84 -16.30
N ARG A 61 16.69 -8.25 -15.48
CA ARG A 61 16.36 -6.81 -15.57
C ARG A 61 15.44 -6.42 -14.43
N ILE A 62 15.86 -5.46 -13.59
CA ILE A 62 15.03 -4.84 -12.55
C ILE A 62 13.78 -4.24 -13.19
N THR A 63 12.75 -5.05 -13.25
CA THR A 63 11.43 -4.73 -13.75
C THR A 63 10.61 -4.24 -12.57
N TRP A 64 9.56 -3.46 -12.85
CA TRP A 64 8.60 -3.01 -11.82
C TRP A 64 8.07 -4.19 -10.95
N SER A 65 8.05 -5.41 -11.51
CA SER A 65 7.76 -6.68 -10.83
C SER A 65 8.77 -7.09 -9.76
N GLU A 66 10.05 -6.74 -9.88
CA GLU A 66 11.04 -7.03 -8.84
C GLU A 66 10.83 -6.14 -7.62
N TRP A 67 10.48 -4.87 -7.78
CA TRP A 67 10.18 -3.99 -6.63
C TRP A 67 8.95 -4.46 -5.86
N ILE A 68 7.93 -4.95 -6.58
CA ILE A 68 6.76 -5.59 -5.99
C ILE A 68 7.18 -6.82 -5.18
N THR A 69 8.08 -7.64 -5.74
CA THR A 69 8.61 -8.84 -5.06
C THR A 69 9.39 -8.46 -3.79
N VAL A 70 10.28 -7.46 -3.86
CA VAL A 70 11.03 -6.97 -2.70
C VAL A 70 10.10 -6.45 -1.60
N HIS A 71 9.10 -5.65 -1.98
CA HIS A 71 8.09 -5.18 -1.04
C HIS A 71 7.34 -6.35 -0.38
N ALA A 72 6.88 -7.33 -1.17
CA ALA A 72 6.14 -8.49 -0.68
C ALA A 72 6.98 -9.35 0.28
N ARG A 73 8.26 -9.56 -0.01
CA ARG A 73 9.19 -10.32 0.85
C ARG A 73 9.37 -9.65 2.22
N PHE A 74 9.68 -8.36 2.25
CA PHE A 74 9.78 -7.61 3.52
C PHE A 74 8.44 -7.51 4.26
N LEU A 75 7.33 -7.47 3.54
CA LEU A 75 5.99 -7.51 4.12
C LEU A 75 5.72 -8.85 4.83
N GLN A 76 6.13 -9.97 4.21
CA GLN A 76 6.02 -11.32 4.77
C GLN A 76 7.03 -11.60 5.89
N GLY A 77 8.01 -10.72 6.03
CA GLY A 77 9.00 -10.77 7.09
C GLY A 77 10.26 -11.54 6.74
N ASP A 78 10.64 -11.53 5.46
CA ASP A 78 11.98 -11.93 5.07
C ASP A 78 12.99 -10.95 5.68
N ASP A 79 13.93 -11.49 6.46
CA ASP A 79 14.95 -10.71 7.15
C ASP A 79 16.11 -10.29 6.22
N GLU A 80 16.17 -10.90 5.03
CA GLU A 80 17.21 -10.64 4.05
C GLU A 80 16.69 -10.75 2.61
N VAL A 81 17.07 -9.76 1.80
CA VAL A 81 16.86 -9.79 0.35
C VAL A 81 18.18 -9.47 -0.35
N SER A 82 18.76 -10.49 -0.99
CA SER A 82 19.86 -10.31 -1.93
C SER A 82 19.31 -9.84 -3.27
N LEU A 83 19.82 -8.71 -3.74
CA LEU A 83 19.62 -8.16 -5.08
C LEU A 83 20.96 -8.15 -5.79
N ASP A 84 20.98 -8.19 -7.12
CA ASP A 84 22.20 -8.35 -7.95
C ASP A 84 23.45 -7.61 -7.46
N LYS A 85 23.27 -6.40 -6.91
CA LYS A 85 24.36 -5.51 -6.46
C LYS A 85 24.36 -5.23 -4.96
N ILE A 86 23.37 -5.68 -4.20
CA ILE A 86 23.20 -5.28 -2.79
C ILE A 86 22.50 -6.35 -1.97
N GLN A 87 23.07 -6.67 -0.82
CA GLN A 87 22.46 -7.51 0.20
C GLN A 87 21.82 -6.60 1.24
N LEU A 88 20.50 -6.67 1.36
CA LEU A 88 19.74 -5.87 2.33
C LEU A 88 19.33 -6.74 3.50
N GLN A 89 19.74 -6.35 4.71
CA GLN A 89 19.24 -6.93 5.95
C GLN A 89 18.13 -6.04 6.53
N GLU A 90 17.24 -6.64 7.33
CA GLU A 90 16.23 -5.89 8.06
C GLU A 90 16.84 -4.76 8.91
N SER A 91 18.00 -4.98 9.53
CA SER A 91 18.70 -3.95 10.32
C SER A 91 19.07 -2.72 9.50
N ASP A 92 19.47 -2.92 8.24
CA ASP A 92 19.81 -1.83 7.33
C ASP A 92 18.56 -1.02 6.99
N ILE A 93 17.44 -1.71 6.73
CA ILE A 93 16.15 -1.07 6.45
C ILE A 93 15.62 -0.32 7.67
N ARG A 94 15.73 -0.92 8.86
CA ARG A 94 15.31 -0.29 10.12
C ARG A 94 16.05 1.02 10.37
N ALA A 95 17.33 1.11 10.00
CA ALA A 95 18.12 2.33 10.14
C ALA A 95 17.66 3.48 9.20
N LEU A 96 16.91 3.16 8.14
CA LEU A 96 16.33 4.13 7.21
C LEU A 96 14.99 4.70 7.66
N VAL A 97 14.34 4.09 8.65
CA VAL A 97 12.98 4.46 9.07
C VAL A 97 12.99 5.60 10.08
N GLY A 98 12.06 6.53 9.93
CA GLY A 98 11.81 7.60 10.88
C GLY A 98 12.52 8.90 10.53
N THR A 99 12.86 9.68 11.54
CA THR A 99 13.55 10.97 11.39
C THR A 99 15.07 10.79 11.37
N PRO A 100 15.81 11.63 10.63
CA PRO A 100 17.28 11.60 10.60
C PRO A 100 17.92 11.79 12.00
N SER A 101 19.20 11.43 12.20
CA SER A 101 20.20 11.06 11.19
C SER A 101 20.21 9.58 10.79
N HIS A 102 20.06 9.32 9.49
CA HIS A 102 20.18 7.99 8.90
C HIS A 102 21.66 7.67 8.64
N HIS A 103 22.41 7.31 9.68
CA HIS A 103 23.79 6.85 9.52
C HIS A 103 23.79 5.40 9.04
N THR A 104 23.90 5.20 7.72
CA THR A 104 23.99 3.88 7.11
C THR A 104 25.02 3.85 6.00
N SER A 105 25.71 2.72 5.84
CA SER A 105 26.58 2.43 4.69
C SER A 105 25.82 2.52 3.36
N LEU A 106 24.49 2.37 3.37
CA LEU A 106 23.64 2.44 2.18
C LEU A 106 23.65 3.81 1.49
N THR A 107 23.68 4.93 2.23
CA THR A 107 23.73 6.27 1.63
C THR A 107 25.08 6.58 1.00
N SER A 108 26.10 5.78 1.31
CA SER A 108 27.46 5.90 0.77
C SER A 108 27.69 5.06 -0.49
N LEU A 109 26.72 4.23 -0.90
CA LEU A 109 26.83 3.42 -2.11
C LEU A 109 26.82 4.30 -3.36
N ARG A 110 27.72 4.02 -4.30
CA ARG A 110 27.79 4.73 -5.59
C ARG A 110 27.63 3.76 -6.77
N PRO A 111 26.72 4.06 -7.73
CA PRO A 111 25.69 5.13 -7.68
C PRO A 111 24.48 4.74 -6.80
N PHE A 112 24.07 5.60 -5.88
CA PHE A 112 22.91 5.38 -4.99
C PHE A 112 21.60 5.24 -5.77
N ASP A 113 21.45 6.01 -6.85
CA ASP A 113 20.23 6.02 -7.66
C ASP A 113 19.89 4.64 -8.25
N ASP A 114 20.92 3.84 -8.59
CA ASP A 114 20.74 2.49 -9.14
C ASP A 114 20.13 1.52 -8.13
N VAL A 115 20.39 1.73 -6.83
CA VAL A 115 19.95 0.84 -5.74
C VAL A 115 18.75 1.39 -4.97
N TRP A 116 18.40 2.67 -5.18
CA TRP A 116 17.33 3.33 -4.44
C TRP A 116 15.96 2.69 -4.63
N GLY A 117 15.61 2.31 -5.87
CA GLY A 117 14.31 1.70 -6.17
C GLY A 117 14.01 0.47 -5.29
N PRO A 118 14.89 -0.54 -5.30
CA PRO A 118 14.75 -1.71 -4.43
C PRO A 118 14.83 -1.39 -2.93
N VAL A 119 15.74 -0.50 -2.49
CA VAL A 119 15.83 -0.07 -1.08
C VAL A 119 14.54 0.57 -0.60
N SER A 120 13.94 1.43 -1.43
CA SER A 120 12.67 2.10 -1.14
C SER A 120 11.52 1.10 -1.04
N ALA A 121 11.49 0.10 -1.93
CA ALA A 121 10.50 -0.98 -1.90
C ALA A 121 10.62 -1.83 -0.63
N ALA A 122 11.84 -2.22 -0.25
CA ALA A 122 12.12 -2.94 1.00
C ALA A 122 11.65 -2.14 2.23
N MET A 123 11.98 -0.84 2.26
CA MET A 123 11.57 0.06 3.33
C MET A 123 10.05 0.15 3.46
N HIS A 124 9.32 0.28 2.34
CA HIS A 124 7.85 0.33 2.37
C HIS A 124 7.21 -1.02 2.74
N GLY A 125 7.81 -2.13 2.34
CA GLY A 125 7.39 -3.48 2.76
C GLY A 125 7.54 -3.66 4.27
N TYR A 126 8.70 -3.29 4.82
CA TYR A 126 8.99 -3.33 6.25
C TYR A 126 8.02 -2.44 7.05
N LEU A 127 7.80 -1.21 6.61
CA LEU A 127 6.87 -0.28 7.23
C LEU A 127 5.42 -0.79 7.18
N SER A 128 5.04 -1.44 6.09
CA SER A 128 3.72 -2.07 5.95
C SER A 128 3.54 -3.23 6.92
N ARG A 129 4.56 -4.08 7.10
CA ARG A 129 4.56 -5.17 8.10
C ARG A 129 4.36 -4.62 9.52
N LEU A 130 5.14 -3.62 9.91
CA LEU A 130 5.02 -2.98 11.22
C LEU A 130 3.62 -2.39 11.43
N TYR A 131 3.08 -1.71 10.42
CA TYR A 131 1.75 -1.12 10.54
C TYR A 131 0.65 -2.17 10.67
N ILE A 132 0.73 -3.29 9.94
CA ILE A 132 -0.24 -4.38 10.06
C ILE A 132 -0.24 -4.91 11.49
N GLN A 133 0.94 -5.23 12.04
CA GLN A 133 1.09 -5.70 13.41
C GLN A 133 0.52 -4.69 14.42
N GLU A 134 0.92 -3.42 14.33
CA GLU A 134 0.44 -2.36 15.22
C GLU A 134 -1.09 -2.14 15.12
N ALA A 135 -1.66 -2.30 13.92
CA ALA A 135 -3.08 -2.11 13.68
C ALA A 135 -3.93 -3.29 14.17
N GLU A 136 -3.45 -4.53 14.01
CA GLU A 136 -4.08 -5.73 14.58
C GLU A 136 -4.10 -5.67 16.11
N GLU A 137 -2.95 -5.37 16.73
CA GLU A 137 -2.86 -5.20 18.18
C GLU A 137 -3.81 -4.10 18.68
N ARG A 138 -3.89 -2.99 17.95
CA ARG A 138 -4.80 -1.88 18.29
C ARG A 138 -6.25 -2.28 18.14
N ALA A 139 -6.61 -2.98 17.07
CA ALA A 139 -7.97 -3.49 16.89
C ALA A 139 -8.36 -4.40 18.06
N ASP A 140 -7.45 -5.25 18.54
CA ASP A 140 -7.69 -6.12 19.68
C ASP A 140 -7.74 -5.39 21.03
N ARG A 141 -6.98 -4.30 21.21
CA ARG A 141 -7.15 -3.41 22.37
C ARG A 141 -8.50 -2.70 22.33
N ILE A 142 -8.90 -2.17 21.17
CA ILE A 142 -10.17 -1.47 20.99
C ILE A 142 -11.37 -2.39 21.23
N LYS A 143 -11.33 -3.65 20.76
CA LYS A 143 -12.38 -4.65 21.03
C LYS A 143 -12.57 -4.93 22.52
N ARG A 144 -11.49 -4.87 23.32
CA ARG A 144 -11.50 -5.19 24.76
C ARG A 144 -11.69 -3.96 25.65
N GLY A 145 -11.43 -2.77 25.11
CA GLY A 145 -11.45 -1.51 25.84
C GLY A 145 -12.81 -0.81 25.83
N THR A 146 -12.82 0.40 26.39
CA THR A 146 -13.99 1.29 26.32
C THR A 146 -13.95 2.16 25.05
N PRO A 147 -15.09 2.70 24.60
CA PRO A 147 -15.10 3.62 23.47
C PRO A 147 -14.25 4.88 23.69
N ALA A 148 -14.17 5.39 24.93
CA ALA A 148 -13.37 6.56 25.27
C ALA A 148 -11.86 6.28 25.10
N THR A 149 -11.37 5.17 25.66
CA THR A 149 -9.97 4.75 25.52
C THR A 149 -9.58 4.47 24.07
N ALA A 150 -10.49 3.86 23.30
CA ALA A 150 -10.25 3.61 21.87
C ALA A 150 -10.10 4.90 21.06
N ARG A 151 -10.95 5.90 21.34
CA ARG A 151 -10.85 7.22 20.69
C ARG A 151 -9.57 7.94 21.05
N GLU A 152 -9.16 7.89 22.32
CA GLU A 152 -7.89 8.48 22.78
C GLU A 152 -6.69 7.81 22.11
N GLU A 153 -6.67 6.48 21.99
CA GLU A 153 -5.63 5.75 21.27
C GLU A 153 -5.51 6.19 19.80
N LEU A 154 -6.64 6.27 19.09
CA LEU A 154 -6.67 6.70 17.68
C LEU A 154 -6.23 8.17 17.52
N TRP A 155 -6.66 9.05 18.43
CA TRP A 155 -6.27 10.45 18.41
C TRP A 155 -4.77 10.64 18.73
N SER A 156 -4.26 9.88 19.70
CA SER A 156 -2.84 9.85 20.05
C SER A 156 -1.99 9.41 18.86
N LEU A 157 -2.40 8.35 18.14
CA LEU A 157 -1.75 7.94 16.90
C LEU A 157 -1.74 9.06 15.86
N PHE A 158 -2.91 9.65 15.57
CA PHE A 158 -3.02 10.70 14.56
C PHE A 158 -2.10 11.88 14.90
N SER A 159 -2.07 12.28 16.17
CA SER A 159 -1.23 13.36 16.69
C SER A 159 0.27 13.03 16.60
N ARG A 160 0.66 11.81 16.95
CA ARG A 160 2.04 11.30 16.82
C ARG A 160 2.51 11.33 15.38
N LEU A 161 1.73 10.76 14.45
CA LEU A 161 2.06 10.74 13.03
C LEU A 161 2.12 12.14 12.43
N SER A 162 1.20 13.03 12.81
CA SER A 162 1.20 14.43 12.37
C SER A 162 2.45 15.18 12.84
N SER A 163 2.88 14.95 14.08
CA SER A 163 4.12 15.51 14.62
C SER A 163 5.35 14.99 13.88
N GLN A 164 5.42 13.67 13.63
CA GLN A 164 6.52 13.07 12.85
C GLN A 164 6.56 13.62 11.42
N ARG A 165 5.40 13.75 10.75
CA ARG A 165 5.31 14.36 9.42
C ARG A 165 5.87 15.79 9.42
N LYS A 166 5.52 16.60 10.43
CA LYS A 166 6.03 17.97 10.56
C LYS A 166 7.56 17.99 10.70
N ALA A 167 8.13 17.07 11.49
CA ALA A 167 9.57 16.95 11.64
C ALA A 167 10.26 16.57 10.31
N LEU A 168 9.73 15.59 9.58
CA LEU A 168 10.25 15.19 8.27
C LEU A 168 10.17 16.29 7.22
N MET A 169 9.04 17.03 7.18
CA MET A 169 8.90 18.19 6.31
C MET A 169 9.96 19.25 6.60
N GLY A 170 10.27 19.49 7.88
CA GLY A 170 11.35 20.39 8.28
C GLY A 170 12.73 19.88 7.86
N ALA A 171 12.98 18.58 7.98
CA ALA A 171 14.25 17.95 7.66
C ALA A 171 14.53 17.82 6.15
N LEU A 172 13.49 17.66 5.31
CA LEU A 172 13.64 17.53 3.85
C LEU A 172 14.21 18.82 3.21
N GLY A 173 13.87 19.97 3.80
CA GLY A 173 14.22 21.29 3.28
C GLY A 173 13.41 21.71 2.05
N SER A 174 13.78 22.84 1.45
CA SER A 174 13.20 23.35 0.20
C SER A 174 14.20 23.15 -0.95
N GLY A 175 13.83 22.30 -1.91
CA GLY A 175 14.67 22.02 -3.08
C GLY A 175 13.95 21.13 -4.10
N PRO A 176 14.35 21.16 -5.38
CA PRO A 176 13.74 20.33 -6.40
C PRO A 176 14.17 18.87 -6.25
N MET A 177 13.23 17.95 -6.43
CA MET A 177 13.40 16.50 -6.20
C MET A 177 14.53 15.87 -7.02
N ASN A 178 14.80 16.38 -8.22
CA ASN A 178 15.87 15.89 -9.09
C ASN A 178 17.30 16.21 -8.59
N ARG A 179 17.42 16.91 -7.46
CA ARG A 179 18.71 17.21 -6.81
C ARG A 179 18.77 16.67 -5.38
N TYR A 180 17.87 15.76 -5.02
CA TYR A 180 17.86 15.18 -3.68
C TYR A 180 19.13 14.38 -3.44
N THR A 181 19.76 14.61 -2.29
CA THR A 181 20.79 13.71 -1.77
C THR A 181 20.17 12.35 -1.39
N PRO A 182 20.97 11.29 -1.22
CA PRO A 182 20.49 10.02 -0.69
C PRO A 182 19.64 10.16 0.59
N GLU A 183 20.08 11.01 1.52
CA GLU A 183 19.36 11.29 2.76
C GLU A 183 18.00 11.96 2.50
N GLN A 184 17.94 12.89 1.54
CA GLN A 184 16.68 13.54 1.16
C GLN A 184 15.72 12.56 0.50
N TRP A 185 16.21 11.60 -0.29
CA TRP A 185 15.39 10.51 -0.83
C TRP A 185 14.79 9.63 0.27
N ILE A 186 15.57 9.28 1.28
CA ILE A 186 15.11 8.51 2.45
C ILE A 186 14.04 9.29 3.23
N ILE A 187 14.29 10.58 3.51
CA ILE A 187 13.33 11.46 4.20
C ILE A 187 12.04 11.55 3.39
N TYR A 188 12.13 11.71 2.06
CA TYR A 188 10.97 11.78 1.19
C TYR A 188 10.14 10.49 1.22
N ALA A 189 10.79 9.32 1.16
CA ALA A 189 10.06 8.05 1.22
C ALA A 189 9.41 7.80 2.60
N ASN A 190 10.04 8.21 3.70
CA ASN A 190 9.41 8.23 5.02
C ASN A 190 8.22 9.19 5.07
N LEU A 191 8.35 10.37 4.45
CA LEU A 191 7.28 11.36 4.39
C LEU A 191 6.05 10.84 3.63
N LEU A 192 6.26 10.13 2.51
CA LEU A 192 5.19 9.46 1.76
C LEU A 192 4.48 8.42 2.64
N TRP A 193 5.24 7.58 3.35
CA TRP A 193 4.69 6.58 4.25
C TRP A 193 3.88 7.19 5.39
N ILE A 194 4.43 8.18 6.09
CA ILE A 194 3.74 8.84 7.20
C ILE A 194 2.49 9.56 6.70
N SER A 195 2.54 10.22 5.54
CA SER A 195 1.37 10.86 4.96
C SER A 195 0.25 9.87 4.66
N ARG A 196 0.58 8.67 4.18
CA ARG A 196 -0.37 7.56 4.01
C ARG A 196 -0.93 7.08 5.35
N SER A 197 -0.08 6.90 6.35
CA SER A 197 -0.48 6.47 7.71
C SER A 197 -1.40 7.48 8.40
N ILE A 198 -1.18 8.79 8.21
CA ILE A 198 -2.08 9.85 8.70
C ILE A 198 -3.45 9.72 8.06
N LYS A 199 -3.51 9.50 6.75
CA LYS A 199 -4.78 9.27 6.04
C LYS A 199 -5.53 8.08 6.64
N PHE A 200 -4.83 6.98 6.90
CA PHE A 200 -5.41 5.80 7.53
C PHE A 200 -5.93 6.09 8.94
N ALA A 201 -5.17 6.80 9.78
CA ALA A 201 -5.61 7.19 11.11
C ALA A 201 -6.84 8.13 11.07
N ALA A 202 -6.91 9.04 10.08
CA ALA A 202 -8.07 9.90 9.89
C ALA A 202 -9.31 9.12 9.46
N GLU A 203 -9.16 8.14 8.54
CA GLU A 203 -10.23 7.22 8.15
C GLU A 203 -10.70 6.39 9.35
N ASP A 204 -9.77 5.90 10.19
CA ASP A 204 -10.11 5.14 11.40
C ASP A 204 -10.88 5.98 12.40
N LEU A 205 -10.45 7.23 12.64
CA LEU A 205 -11.17 8.17 13.48
C LEU A 205 -12.57 8.44 12.95
N GLY A 206 -12.71 8.67 11.64
CA GLY A 206 -14.01 8.91 10.99
C GLY A 206 -14.92 7.67 10.99
N ALA A 207 -14.36 6.47 10.90
CA ALA A 207 -15.11 5.23 11.04
C ALA A 207 -15.56 5.02 12.49
N PHE A 208 -14.69 5.32 13.45
CA PHE A 208 -14.96 5.17 14.88
C PHE A 208 -16.03 6.15 15.39
N THR A 209 -16.16 7.34 14.80
CA THR A 209 -17.27 8.25 15.13
C THR A 209 -18.64 7.71 14.70
N ILE A 210 -18.68 6.80 13.72
CA ILE A 210 -19.92 6.10 13.33
C ILE A 210 -20.19 4.97 14.31
N SER A 211 -19.26 4.02 14.43
CA SER A 211 -19.33 2.93 15.41
C SER A 211 -17.99 2.18 15.53
N ALA A 212 -17.83 1.40 16.60
CA ALA A 212 -16.68 0.50 16.75
C ALA A 212 -16.64 -0.58 15.65
N ASP A 213 -17.80 -1.09 15.23
CA ASP A 213 -17.91 -2.08 14.16
C ASP A 213 -17.46 -1.50 12.81
N GLU A 214 -17.81 -0.24 12.53
CA GLU A 214 -17.41 0.44 11.31
C GLU A 214 -15.89 0.68 11.26
N TYR A 215 -15.30 1.02 12.41
CA TYR A 215 -13.84 1.06 12.57
C TYR A 215 -13.20 -0.31 12.30
N LEU A 216 -13.67 -1.38 12.94
CA LEU A 216 -13.11 -2.72 12.77
C LEU A 216 -13.23 -3.19 11.32
N ARG A 217 -14.34 -2.89 10.65
CA ARG A 217 -14.55 -3.17 9.22
C ARG A 217 -13.55 -2.40 8.35
N THR A 218 -13.40 -1.10 8.59
CA THR A 218 -12.48 -0.23 7.85
C THR A 218 -11.03 -0.68 8.02
N CYS A 219 -10.63 -0.98 9.25
CA CYS A 219 -9.31 -1.50 9.57
C CYS A 219 -9.05 -2.84 8.88
N SER A 220 -9.99 -3.79 9.00
CA SER A 220 -9.86 -5.12 8.38
C SER A 220 -9.76 -5.05 6.85
N GLU A 221 -10.57 -4.20 6.21
CA GLU A 221 -10.51 -4.01 4.75
C GLU A 221 -9.16 -3.41 4.32
N ARG A 222 -8.61 -2.46 5.09
CA ARG A 222 -7.30 -1.88 4.81
C ARG A 222 -6.17 -2.89 4.98
N LEU A 223 -6.17 -3.65 6.09
CA LEU A 223 -5.17 -4.68 6.35
C LEU A 223 -5.19 -5.75 5.28
N TRP A 224 -6.39 -6.17 4.86
CA TRP A 224 -6.54 -7.08 3.74
C TRP A 224 -5.94 -6.50 2.46
N ARG A 225 -6.25 -5.25 2.08
CA ARG A 225 -5.66 -4.61 0.89
C ARG A 225 -4.13 -4.49 0.95
N MET A 226 -3.58 -4.20 2.13
CA MET A 226 -2.13 -4.13 2.32
C MET A 226 -1.47 -5.50 2.24
N GLY A 227 -2.10 -6.53 2.81
CA GLY A 227 -1.67 -7.92 2.70
C GLY A 227 -1.80 -8.47 1.28
N GLN A 228 -2.81 -8.07 0.50
CA GLN A 228 -3.04 -8.54 -0.87
C GLN A 228 -2.03 -8.05 -1.91
N ILE A 229 -1.14 -7.10 -1.57
CA ILE A 229 -0.01 -6.73 -2.44
C ILE A 229 0.88 -7.96 -2.74
N THR A 230 0.74 -9.06 -1.99
CA THR A 230 1.43 -10.34 -2.21
C THR A 230 0.82 -11.24 -3.28
N ASP A 231 -0.49 -11.17 -3.57
CA ASP A 231 -1.18 -12.24 -4.31
C ASP A 231 -1.70 -11.82 -5.69
N GLU A 232 -2.03 -10.55 -5.90
CA GLU A 232 -2.56 -10.05 -7.19
C GLU A 232 -1.47 -9.47 -8.12
N MET A 233 -0.22 -9.35 -7.63
CA MET A 233 0.89 -8.74 -8.37
C MET A 233 2.09 -9.67 -8.62
N LEU A 234 2.02 -10.93 -8.16
CA LEU A 234 2.91 -12.04 -8.54
C LEU A 234 2.20 -12.93 -9.59
#